data_AF-A0A7W0UP45-F1
#
_entry.id   AF-A0A7W0UP45-F1
#
_cell.length_a   1.000
_cell.length_b   1.000
_cell.length_c   1.000
_cell.angle_alpha   90.00
_cell.angle_beta   90.00
_cell.angle_gamma   90.00
#
_symmetry.space_group_name_H-M   'P 1'
#
loop_
_entity.id
_entity.type
_entity.pdbx_description
1 polymer ?
#
loop_
_entity_poly.entity_id
_entity_poly.type
_entity_poly.pdbx_seq_one_letter_code
_entity_poly.pdbx_strand_id
1 'polypeptide(L)'
;MPLARADDDAFLEVGFRVAAIAIVALVAALVLGWSSLVPAALLLLGGMYGAELAIDDAPLDAATPLVAAGLLVTAELGYWAIEEREPVRADPGEGLRRVAFVAVVGLGALLVASLLLALVDVVRADGLAIDLIGAAAAAAALLAVVVFTRRRDETAAREQR
;
A
#
# COMPACT_ATOMS: atom_id res chain seq x y z
N MET A 1 26.47 25.03 13.38
CA MET A 1 25.64 24.04 12.68
C MET A 1 24.15 24.36 12.82
N PRO A 2 23.59 25.25 11.99
CA PRO A 2 22.13 25.45 11.88
C PRO A 2 21.50 24.84 10.60
N LEU A 3 22.30 24.39 9.63
CA LEU A 3 21.77 23.90 8.34
C LEU A 3 21.10 22.52 8.43
N ALA A 4 21.63 21.60 9.24
CA ALA A 4 21.07 20.24 9.37
C ALA A 4 19.62 20.24 9.90
N ARG A 5 19.28 21.11 10.87
CA ARG A 5 17.90 21.20 11.40
C ARG A 5 16.88 21.73 10.40
N ALA A 6 17.30 22.64 9.51
CA ALA A 6 16.38 23.28 8.59
C ALA A 6 15.89 22.31 7.51
N ASP A 7 16.73 21.35 7.12
CA ASP A 7 16.37 20.28 6.18
C ASP A 7 15.39 19.29 6.84
N ASP A 8 15.60 18.93 8.10
CA ASP A 8 14.72 18.05 8.87
C ASP A 8 13.31 18.66 9.04
N ASP A 9 13.22 19.94 9.42
CA ASP A 9 11.95 20.65 9.61
C ASP A 9 11.15 20.75 8.29
N ALA A 10 11.84 21.01 7.17
CA ALA A 10 11.21 21.08 5.85
C ALA A 10 10.70 19.71 5.38
N PHE A 11 11.46 18.65 5.64
CA PHE A 11 11.04 17.28 5.32
C PHE A 11 9.82 16.87 6.13
N LEU A 12 9.81 17.14 7.44
CA LEU A 12 8.65 16.90 8.30
C LEU A 12 7.43 17.67 7.81
N GLU A 13 7.56 18.95 7.48
CA GLU A 13 6.46 19.77 6.98
C GLU A 13 5.89 19.22 5.66
N VAL A 14 6.76 18.86 4.71
CA VAL A 14 6.35 18.24 3.44
C VAL A 14 5.67 16.90 3.71
N GLY A 15 6.24 16.07 4.58
CA GLY A 15 5.68 14.77 4.93
C GLY A 15 4.31 14.87 5.56
N PHE A 16 4.10 15.80 6.49
CA PHE A 16 2.78 16.08 7.06
C PHE A 16 1.77 16.50 5.99
N ARG A 17 2.16 17.37 5.06
CA ARG A 17 1.29 17.82 3.96
C ARG A 17 0.92 16.66 3.04
N VAL A 18 1.88 15.82 2.66
CA VAL A 18 1.64 14.66 1.81
C VAL A 18 0.74 13.64 2.52
N ALA A 19 1.01 13.33 3.78
CA ALA A 19 0.17 12.45 4.59
C ALA A 19 -1.26 12.98 4.74
N ALA A 20 -1.41 14.28 5.01
CA ALA A 20 -2.72 14.92 5.08
C ALA A 20 -3.47 14.84 3.75
N ILE A 21 -2.80 15.12 2.62
CA ILE A 21 -3.38 14.98 1.28
C ILE A 21 -3.81 13.54 1.01
N ALA A 22 -2.97 12.56 1.36
CA ALA A 22 -3.27 11.15 1.18
C ALA A 22 -4.49 10.71 2.00
N ILE A 23 -4.59 11.12 3.26
CA ILE A 23 -5.74 10.84 4.13
C ILE A 23 -7.00 11.51 3.57
N VAL A 24 -6.93 12.78 3.17
CA VAL A 24 -8.06 13.48 2.56
C VAL A 24 -8.49 12.80 1.26
N ALA A 25 -7.56 12.36 0.43
CA ALA A 25 -7.83 11.63 -0.80
C ALA A 25 -8.49 10.27 -0.51
N LEU A 26 -8.04 9.54 0.51
CA LEU A 26 -8.66 8.28 0.94
C LEU A 26 -10.09 8.51 1.43
N VAL A 27 -10.31 9.50 2.29
CA VAL A 27 -11.64 9.87 2.77
C VAL A 27 -12.54 10.27 1.60
N ALA A 28 -12.03 11.08 0.66
CA ALA A 28 -12.77 11.44 -0.54
C ALA A 28 -13.09 10.23 -1.41
N ALA A 29 -12.16 9.28 -1.58
CA ALA A 29 -12.37 8.03 -2.30
C ALA A 29 -13.54 7.24 -1.71
N LEU A 30 -13.54 7.08 -0.39
CA LEU A 30 -14.59 6.36 0.32
C LEU A 30 -15.91 7.11 0.26
N VAL A 31 -15.93 8.42 0.54
CA VAL A 31 -17.15 9.24 0.57
C VAL A 31 -17.80 9.37 -0.80
N LEU A 32 -17.01 9.55 -1.87
CA LEU A 32 -17.49 9.74 -3.24
C LEU A 32 -17.63 8.41 -4.02
N GLY A 33 -17.16 7.29 -3.46
CA GLY A 33 -17.17 5.98 -4.13
C GLY A 33 -16.16 5.85 -5.27
N TRP A 34 -15.09 6.65 -5.25
CA TRP A 34 -14.06 6.64 -6.29
C TRP A 34 -12.99 5.59 -5.99
N SER A 35 -13.27 4.34 -6.38
CA SER A 35 -12.41 3.18 -6.14
C SER A 35 -10.98 3.33 -6.69
N SER A 36 -10.78 4.17 -7.71
CA SER A 36 -9.47 4.46 -8.29
C SER A 36 -8.56 5.32 -7.39
N LEU A 37 -9.12 6.08 -6.44
CA LEU A 37 -8.33 6.91 -5.52
C LEU A 37 -7.77 6.13 -4.32
N VAL A 38 -8.41 5.03 -3.92
CA VAL A 38 -7.96 4.18 -2.80
C VAL A 38 -6.49 3.75 -2.97
N PRO A 39 -6.07 3.14 -4.10
CA PRO A 39 -4.67 2.72 -4.25
C PRO A 39 -3.71 3.91 -4.31
N ALA A 40 -4.10 5.04 -4.90
CA ALA A 40 -3.25 6.23 -4.96
C ALA A 40 -2.98 6.81 -3.56
N ALA A 41 -4.01 6.90 -2.72
CA ALA A 41 -3.86 7.37 -1.35
C ALA A 41 -2.97 6.45 -0.50
N LEU A 42 -3.15 5.13 -0.63
CA LEU A 42 -2.35 4.16 0.11
C LEU A 42 -0.91 4.09 -0.39
N LEU A 43 -0.67 4.26 -1.70
CA LEU A 43 0.68 4.40 -2.26
C LEU A 43 1.38 5.64 -1.74
N LEU A 44 0.68 6.77 -1.57
CA LEU A 44 1.26 7.97 -0.97
C LEU A 44 1.62 7.74 0.50
N LEU A 45 0.73 7.11 1.28
CA LEU A 45 0.99 6.80 2.69
C LEU A 45 2.18 5.83 2.86
N GLY A 46 2.18 4.71 2.14
CA GLY A 46 3.28 3.75 2.19
C GLY A 46 4.59 4.29 1.61
N GLY A 47 4.49 5.09 0.54
CA GLY A 47 5.63 5.76 -0.07
C GLY A 47 6.27 6.78 0.84
N MET A 48 5.48 7.53 1.62
CA MET A 48 5.99 8.44 2.64
C MET A 48 6.76 7.71 3.74
N TYR A 49 6.21 6.62 4.27
CA TYR A 49 6.89 5.80 5.28
C TYR A 49 8.20 5.21 4.75
N GLY A 50 8.22 4.72 3.51
CA GLY A 50 9.44 4.23 2.88
C GLY A 50 10.46 5.36 2.59
N ALA A 51 9.99 6.55 2.22
CA ALA A 51 10.86 7.70 1.99
C ALA A 51 11.51 8.20 3.28
N GLU A 52 10.79 8.22 4.39
CA GLU A 52 11.33 8.53 5.73
C GLU A 52 12.48 7.59 6.08
N LEU A 53 12.25 6.27 5.97
CA LEU A 53 13.30 5.27 6.21
C LEU A 53 14.52 5.44 5.30
N ALA A 54 14.30 5.72 4.01
CA ALA A 54 15.39 5.87 3.05
C ALA A 54 16.19 7.18 3.22
N ILE A 55 15.55 8.27 3.65
CA ILE A 55 16.21 9.57 3.84
C ILE A 55 17.00 9.59 5.13
N ASP A 56 16.45 9.00 6.20
CA ASP A 56 17.11 8.93 7.51
C ASP A 56 18.20 7.86 7.58
N ASP A 57 18.44 7.13 6.47
CA ASP A 57 19.30 5.93 6.42
C ASP A 57 18.95 4.95 7.55
N ALA A 58 17.66 4.90 7.89
CA ALA A 58 17.15 4.14 9.01
C ALA A 58 16.93 2.69 8.56
N PRO A 59 17.40 1.71 9.35
CA PRO A 59 17.14 0.32 9.05
C PRO A 59 15.63 0.06 9.05
N LEU A 60 15.18 -0.84 8.17
CA LEU A 60 13.80 -1.34 8.20
C LEU A 60 13.50 -1.84 9.62
N ASP A 61 12.49 -1.26 10.24
CA ASP A 61 12.14 -1.54 11.62
C ASP A 61 11.11 -2.67 11.73
N ALA A 62 10.86 -3.11 12.97
CA ALA A 62 9.82 -4.09 13.24
C ALA A 62 8.39 -3.58 12.96
N ALA A 63 8.20 -2.28 12.75
CA ALA A 63 6.91 -1.71 12.38
C ALA A 63 6.63 -1.85 10.87
N THR A 64 7.66 -1.97 10.03
CA THR A 64 7.53 -2.06 8.57
C THR A 64 6.55 -3.16 8.12
N PRO A 65 6.61 -4.42 8.64
CA PRO A 65 5.64 -5.46 8.26
C PRO A 65 4.22 -5.11 8.68
N LEU A 66 4.06 -4.43 9.82
CA LEU A 66 2.77 -4.00 10.35
C LEU A 66 2.16 -2.88 9.49
N VAL A 67 2.98 -1.92 9.04
CA VAL A 67 2.54 -0.85 8.13
C VAL A 67 2.07 -1.45 6.81
N ALA A 68 2.85 -2.37 6.22
CA ALA A 68 2.48 -3.05 4.98
C ALA A 68 1.15 -3.81 5.09
N ALA A 69 0.99 -4.62 6.15
CA ALA A 69 -0.25 -5.34 6.41
C ALA A 69 -1.44 -4.40 6.68
N GLY A 70 -1.22 -3.33 7.44
CA GLY A 70 -2.22 -2.31 7.74
C GLY A 70 -2.72 -1.59 6.49
N LEU A 71 -1.83 -1.22 5.57
CA LEU A 71 -2.20 -0.61 4.29
C LEU A 71 -3.02 -1.58 3.43
N LEU A 72 -2.65 -2.87 3.37
CA LEU A 72 -3.41 -3.87 2.63
C LEU A 72 -4.81 -4.07 3.20
N VAL A 73 -4.92 -4.24 4.52
CA VAL A 73 -6.23 -4.36 5.19
C VAL A 73 -7.07 -3.10 4.98
N THR A 74 -6.46 -1.92 5.03
CA THR A 74 -7.15 -0.66 4.74
C THR A 74 -7.67 -0.61 3.31
N ALA A 75 -6.91 -1.12 2.33
CA ALA A 75 -7.35 -1.23 0.94
C ALA A 75 -8.59 -2.12 0.83
N GLU A 76 -8.53 -3.33 1.37
CA GLU A 76 -9.62 -4.31 1.32
C GLU A 76 -10.89 -3.78 1.98
N LEU A 77 -10.76 -3.19 3.17
CA LEU A 77 -11.89 -2.56 3.87
C LEU A 77 -12.44 -1.35 3.09
N GLY A 78 -11.57 -0.58 2.45
CA GLY A 78 -11.97 0.56 1.64
C GLY A 78 -12.76 0.15 0.39
N TYR A 79 -12.31 -0.90 -0.31
CA TYR A 79 -13.06 -1.48 -1.43
C TYR A 79 -14.39 -2.06 -0.98
N TRP A 80 -14.41 -2.80 0.12
CA TRP A 80 -15.66 -3.34 0.66
C TRP A 80 -16.63 -2.22 1.06
N ALA A 81 -16.17 -1.14 1.69
CA ALA A 81 -17.01 0.01 2.04
C ALA A 81 -17.63 0.72 0.82
N ILE A 82 -16.96 0.67 -0.34
CA ILE A 82 -17.49 1.21 -1.59
C ILE A 82 -18.51 0.23 -2.20
N GLU A 83 -18.20 -1.07 -2.22
CA GLU A 83 -19.08 -2.12 -2.76
C GLU A 83 -20.40 -2.24 -2.00
N GLU A 84 -20.38 -2.10 -0.67
CA GLU A 84 -21.57 -2.15 0.19
C GLU A 84 -22.59 -1.02 -0.10
N ARG A 85 -22.20 -0.01 -0.89
CA ARG A 85 -23.13 1.05 -1.33
C ARG A 85 -24.08 0.58 -2.43
N GLU A 86 -23.75 -0.51 -3.11
CA GLU A 86 -24.65 -1.09 -4.11
C GLU A 86 -25.82 -1.76 -3.39
N PRO A 87 -27.08 -1.52 -3.82
CA PRO A 87 -28.27 -2.03 -3.15
C PRO A 87 -28.53 -3.52 -3.45
N VAL A 88 -27.50 -4.35 -3.28
CA VAL A 88 -27.59 -5.81 -3.42
C VAL A 88 -27.84 -6.41 -2.05
N ARG A 89 -28.81 -7.33 -1.98
CA ARG A 89 -29.16 -7.99 -0.72
C ARG A 89 -28.08 -9.02 -0.39
N ALA A 90 -27.27 -8.72 0.61
CA ALA A 90 -26.22 -9.64 1.08
C ALA A 90 -26.83 -10.92 1.69
N ASP A 91 -26.19 -12.06 1.44
CA ASP A 91 -26.57 -13.31 2.06
C ASP A 91 -26.23 -13.31 3.56
N PRO A 92 -27.04 -13.96 4.43
CA PRO A 92 -26.75 -14.05 5.85
C PRO A 92 -25.37 -14.67 6.11
N GLY A 93 -24.49 -13.93 6.80
CA GLY A 93 -23.15 -14.40 7.17
C GLY A 93 -22.04 -14.07 6.17
N GLU A 94 -22.36 -13.44 5.04
CA GLU A 94 -21.35 -13.03 4.05
C GLU A 94 -20.35 -12.02 4.62
N GLY A 95 -20.81 -11.08 5.45
CA GLY A 95 -19.92 -10.13 6.14
C GLY A 95 -18.87 -10.82 7.02
N LEU A 96 -19.23 -11.90 7.74
CA LEU A 96 -18.26 -12.62 8.58
C LEU A 96 -17.22 -13.36 7.74
N ARG A 97 -17.63 -13.97 6.62
CA ARG A 97 -16.72 -14.62 5.67
C ARG A 97 -15.75 -13.62 5.05
N ARG A 98 -16.24 -12.45 4.65
CA ARG A 98 -15.41 -11.36 4.12
C ARG A 98 -14.43 -10.85 5.17
N VAL A 99 -14.86 -10.61 6.41
CA VAL A 99 -13.94 -10.23 7.51
C VAL A 99 -12.87 -11.29 7.73
N ALA A 100 -13.24 -12.58 7.74
CA ALA A 100 -12.28 -13.67 7.89
C ALA A 100 -11.29 -13.70 6.71
N PHE A 101 -11.75 -13.48 5.49
CA PHE A 101 -10.90 -13.39 4.31
C PHE A 101 -9.90 -12.22 4.42
N VAL A 102 -10.37 -11.01 4.75
CA VAL A 102 -9.52 -9.83 4.95
C VAL A 102 -8.51 -10.08 6.07
N ALA A 103 -8.91 -10.72 7.16
CA ALA A 103 -8.01 -11.08 8.26
C ALA A 103 -6.92 -12.07 7.81
N VAL A 104 -7.29 -13.11 7.04
CA VAL A 104 -6.33 -14.09 6.50
C VAL A 104 -5.36 -13.42 5.53
N VAL A 105 -5.85 -12.57 4.63
CA VAL A 105 -5.01 -11.83 3.68
C VAL A 105 -4.08 -10.87 4.43
N GLY A 106 -4.57 -10.15 5.44
CA GLY A 106 -3.78 -9.27 6.28
C GLY A 106 -2.68 -10.01 7.07
N LEU A 107 -3.02 -11.14 7.69
CA LEU A 107 -2.04 -11.99 8.38
C LEU A 107 -1.02 -12.60 7.41
N GLY A 108 -1.46 -13.00 6.22
CA GLY A 108 -0.58 -13.49 5.16
C GLY A 108 0.41 -12.42 4.70
N ALA A 109 -0.05 -11.19 4.50
CA ALA A 109 0.81 -10.07 4.14
C ALA A 109 1.79 -9.72 5.25
N LEU A 110 1.35 -9.73 6.52
CA LEU A 110 2.23 -9.53 7.67
C LEU A 110 3.32 -10.59 7.74
N LEU A 111 2.97 -11.86 7.51
CA LEU A 111 3.92 -12.97 7.49
C LEU A 111 4.92 -12.80 6.37
N VAL A 112 4.47 -12.54 5.15
CA VAL A 112 5.34 -12.34 3.97
C VAL A 112 6.27 -11.15 4.20
N ALA A 113 5.77 -10.01 4.66
CA ALA A 113 6.59 -8.83 4.92
C ALA A 113 7.61 -9.09 6.05
N SER A 114 7.22 -9.79 7.11
CA SER A 114 8.14 -10.20 8.19
C SER A 114 9.23 -11.14 7.68
N LEU A 115 8.90 -12.10 6.80
CA LEU A 115 9.87 -13.01 6.19
C LEU A 115 10.84 -12.27 5.27
N LEU A 116 10.35 -11.30 4.50
CA LEU A 116 11.20 -10.44 3.68
C LEU A 116 12.14 -9.60 4.53
N LEU A 117 11.64 -8.99 5.60
CA LEU A 117 12.47 -8.25 6.55
C LEU A 117 13.57 -9.13 7.16
N ALA A 118 13.20 -10.30 7.66
CA ALA A 118 14.17 -11.26 8.20
C ALA A 118 15.20 -11.72 7.16
N LEU A 119 14.79 -11.87 5.89
CA LEU A 119 15.71 -12.20 4.80
C LEU A 119 16.69 -11.06 4.52
N VAL A 120 16.22 -9.82 4.48
CA VAL A 120 17.06 -8.62 4.29
C VAL A 120 18.08 -8.51 5.41
N ASP A 121 17.65 -8.69 6.66
CA ASP A 121 18.52 -8.68 7.85
C ASP A 121 19.62 -9.75 7.78
N VAL A 122 19.27 -10.96 7.32
CA VAL A 122 20.24 -12.07 7.18
C VAL A 122 21.24 -11.80 6.06
N VAL A 123 20.80 -11.22 4.94
CA VAL A 123 21.64 -10.97 3.77
C VAL A 123 22.60 -9.79 4.01
N ARG A 124 22.34 -8.93 5.02
CA ARG A 124 23.04 -7.63 5.22
C ARG A 124 23.15 -6.89 3.89
N ALA A 125 22.01 -6.82 3.22
CA ALA A 125 21.90 -6.24 1.91
C ALA A 125 22.07 -4.72 2.01
N ASP A 126 23.32 -4.26 2.05
CA ASP A 126 23.65 -2.85 2.16
C ASP A 126 24.19 -2.31 0.83
N GLY A 127 23.62 -1.19 0.36
CA GLY A 127 24.19 -0.36 -0.70
C GLY A 127 23.26 -0.07 -1.88
N LEU A 128 23.46 1.10 -2.49
CA LEU A 128 22.67 1.67 -3.58
C LEU A 128 22.35 0.72 -4.75
N ALA A 129 23.26 -0.19 -5.09
CA ALA A 129 23.03 -1.15 -6.17
C ALA A 129 21.88 -2.12 -5.85
N ILE A 130 21.79 -2.56 -4.58
CA ILE A 130 20.72 -3.44 -4.12
C ILE A 130 19.41 -2.67 -4.01
N ASP A 131 19.44 -1.42 -3.53
CA ASP A 131 18.26 -0.56 -3.47
C ASP A 131 17.66 -0.31 -4.86
N LEU A 132 18.51 -0.04 -5.86
CA LEU A 132 18.08 0.13 -7.25
C LEU A 132 17.48 -1.14 -7.83
N ILE A 133 18.04 -2.31 -7.52
CA ILE A 133 17.48 -3.59 -7.94
C ILE A 133 16.13 -3.83 -7.24
N GLY A 134 16.03 -3.54 -5.95
CA GLY A 134 14.79 -3.64 -5.18
C GLY A 134 13.70 -2.71 -5.74
N ALA A 135 14.05 -1.45 -5.99
CA ALA A 135 13.15 -0.48 -6.60
C ALA A 135 12.71 -0.90 -8.01
N ALA A 136 13.64 -1.40 -8.83
CA ALA A 136 13.33 -1.91 -10.16
C ALA A 136 12.42 -3.15 -10.11
N ALA A 137 12.66 -4.07 -9.17
CA ALA A 137 11.83 -5.25 -8.96
C ALA A 137 10.42 -4.86 -8.48
N ALA A 138 10.31 -3.90 -7.56
CA ALA A 138 9.02 -3.37 -7.10
C ALA A 138 8.26 -2.69 -8.25
N ALA A 139 8.93 -1.84 -9.03
CA ALA A 139 8.33 -1.20 -10.21
C ALA A 139 7.88 -2.24 -11.25
N ALA A 140 8.67 -3.28 -11.48
CA ALA A 140 8.30 -4.38 -12.38
C ALA A 140 7.11 -5.18 -11.86
N ALA A 141 7.02 -5.44 -10.56
CA ALA A 141 5.87 -6.09 -9.94
C ALA A 141 4.60 -5.26 -10.09
N LEU A 142 4.67 -3.95 -9.83
CA LEU A 142 3.55 -3.02 -10.04
C LEU A 142 3.12 -2.98 -11.52
N LEU A 143 4.08 -2.90 -12.44
CA LEU A 143 3.81 -2.93 -13.88
C LEU A 143 3.13 -4.24 -14.29
N ALA A 144 3.60 -5.38 -13.77
CA ALA A 144 3.01 -6.69 -14.04
C ALA A 144 1.54 -6.76 -13.59
N VAL A 145 1.23 -6.23 -12.41
CA VAL A 145 -0.16 -6.12 -11.91
C VAL A 145 -0.99 -5.27 -12.87
N VAL A 146 -0.53 -4.08 -13.26
CA VAL A 146 -1.25 -3.19 -14.19
C VAL A 146 -1.47 -3.82 -15.56
N VAL A 147 -0.47 -4.52 -16.09
CA VAL A 147 -0.59 -5.22 -17.38
C VAL A 147 -1.57 -6.38 -17.27
N PHE A 148 -1.54 -7.13 -16.16
CA PHE A 148 -2.41 -8.27 -15.94
C PHE A 148 -3.89 -7.85 -15.80
N THR A 149 -4.16 -6.76 -15.08
CA THR A 149 -5.52 -6.22 -14.95
C THR A 149 -6.08 -5.76 -16.30
N ARG A 150 -5.30 -4.98 -17.07
CA ARG A 150 -5.71 -4.53 -18.41
C ARG A 150 -6.03 -5.67 -19.37
N ARG A 151 -5.26 -6.76 -19.34
CA ARG A 151 -5.51 -7.94 -20.19
C ARG A 151 -6.82 -8.66 -19.84
N ARG A 152 -7.20 -8.69 -18.56
CA ARG A 152 -8.48 -9.27 -18.14
C ARG A 152 -9.66 -8.48 -18.73
N ASP A 153 -9.59 -7.16 -18.68
CA ASP A 153 -10.63 -6.27 -19.23
C ASP A 153 -10.81 -6.47 -20.75
N GLU A 154 -9.71 -6.59 -21.49
CA GLU A 154 -9.72 -6.85 -22.93
C GLU A 154 -10.33 -8.22 -23.29
N THR A 155 -10.13 -9.23 -22.44
CA THR A 155 -10.64 -10.58 -22.67
C THR A 155 -12.14 -10.63 -22.40
N ALA A 156 -12.61 -10.01 -21.30
CA ALA A 156 -14.03 -9.91 -20.97
C ALA A 156 -14.84 -9.14 -22.04
N ALA A 157 -14.25 -8.11 -22.65
CA ALA A 157 -14.87 -7.35 -23.74
C ALA A 157 -15.04 -8.14 -25.04
N ARG A 158 -14.27 -9.22 -25.25
CA ARG A 158 -14.37 -10.09 -26.44
C ARG A 158 -15.43 -11.17 -26.29
N GLU A 159 -15.68 -11.67 -25.08
CA GLU A 159 -16.71 -12.70 -24.83
C GLU A 159 -18.15 -12.16 -24.88
N GLN A 160 -18.33 -10.84 -24.85
CA GLN A 160 -19.64 -10.17 -24.92
C GLN A 160 -20.06 -9.75 -26.34
N ARG A 161 -19.23 -10.00 -27.37
CA ARG A 161 -19.54 -9.73 -28.78
C ARG A 161 -19.85 -11.01 -29.55
#